data_AF-A0A5K1I8S6-F1
#
_entry.id   AF-A0A5K1I8S6-F1
#
_cell.length_a   1.000
_cell.length_b   1.000
_cell.length_c   1.000
_cell.angle_alpha   90.00
_cell.angle_beta   90.00
_cell.angle_gamma   90.00
#
_symmetry.space_group_name_H-M   'P 1'
#
loop_
_entity.id
_entity.type
_entity.pdbx_description
1 polymer ?
#
loop_
_entity_poly.entity_id
_entity_poly.type
_entity_poly.pdbx_seq_one_letter_code
_entity_poly.pdbx_strand_id
1 'polypeptide(L)' 'MSGELTEHQMELLSRVMQHGGVLASPFGHPGEDSLLEEVLEDIDELEARGLITVDWTRGSDEPERITLTPAGYEALDIT' A
#
# COMPACT_ATOMS: atom_id res chain seq x y z
N MET A 1 -2.66 9.22 17.28
CA MET A 1 -4.06 8.78 17.12
C MET A 1 -4.01 7.52 16.30
N SER A 2 -4.50 6.40 16.81
CA SER A 2 -4.68 5.18 16.01
C SER A 2 -5.87 5.44 15.10
N GLY A 3 -5.63 6.16 14.02
CA GLY A 3 -6.65 6.48 13.02
C GLY A 3 -7.04 5.20 12.32
N GLU A 4 -8.33 4.91 12.28
CA GLU A 4 -8.87 3.84 11.44
C GLU A 4 -8.34 4.01 10.02
N LEU A 5 -8.04 2.88 9.37
CA LEU A 5 -7.62 2.87 7.97
C LEU A 5 -8.80 3.32 7.10
N THR A 6 -8.52 4.12 6.08
CA THR A 6 -9.55 4.48 5.09
C THR A 6 -9.96 3.24 4.28
N GLU A 7 -11.12 3.30 3.62
CA GLU A 7 -11.56 2.22 2.73
C GLU A 7 -10.52 1.94 1.63
N HIS A 8 -9.91 2.98 1.07
CA HIS A 8 -8.88 2.91 0.03
C HIS A 8 -7.58 2.26 0.55
N GLN A 9 -7.14 2.61 1.77
CA GLN A 9 -5.99 2.00 2.43
C GLN A 9 -6.24 0.51 2.72
N MET A 10 -7.45 0.15 3.16
CA MET A 10 -7.85 -1.23 3.37
C MET A 10 -7.89 -2.03 2.07
N GLU A 11 -8.38 -1.44 0.99
CA GLU A 11 -8.38 -2.05 -0.35
C GLU A 11 -6.95 -2.30 -0.85
N LEU A 12 -6.06 -1.33 -0.70
CA LEU A 12 -4.65 -1.47 -1.09
C LEU A 12 -3.96 -2.59 -0.30
N LEU A 13 -4.08 -2.60 1.03
CA LEU A 13 -3.52 -3.65 1.88
C LEU A 13 -4.09 -5.03 1.52
N SER A 14 -5.41 -5.12 1.32
CA SER A 14 -6.10 -6.35 0.91
C SER A 14 -5.59 -6.85 -0.44
N ARG A 15 -5.34 -5.94 -1.39
CA ARG A 15 -4.76 -6.29 -2.69
C ARG A 15 -3.35 -6.82 -2.53
N VAL A 16 -2.48 -6.17 -1.78
CA VAL A 16 -1.12 -6.68 -1.52
C VAL A 16 -1.17 -8.06 -0.88
N MET A 17 -2.09 -8.30 0.06
CA MET A 17 -2.32 -9.60 0.67
C MET A 17 -2.78 -10.66 -0.34
N GLN A 18 -3.72 -10.34 -1.23
CA GLN A 18 -4.19 -11.25 -2.28
C GLN A 18 -3.06 -11.66 -3.25
N HIS A 19 -2.06 -10.81 -3.42
CA HIS A 19 -0.84 -11.10 -4.20
C HIS A 19 0.26 -11.81 -3.38
N GLY A 20 -0.07 -12.33 -2.20
CA GLY A 20 0.85 -13.08 -1.34
C GLY A 20 1.72 -12.20 -0.43
N GLY A 21 1.30 -10.97 -0.17
CA GLY A 21 2.02 -10.01 0.67
C GLY A 21 3.02 -9.13 -0.06
N VAL A 22 3.16 -9.30 -1.38
CA VAL A 22 4.05 -8.51 -2.21
C VAL A 22 3.31 -8.12 -3.47
N LEU A 23 3.28 -6.83 -3.77
CA LEU A 23 2.69 -6.28 -4.99
C LEU A 23 3.78 -5.52 -5.75
N ALA A 24 3.88 -5.73 -7.05
CA ALA A 24 4.76 -4.97 -7.92
C ALA A 24 3.94 -3.94 -8.72
N SER A 25 4.57 -2.81 -9.05
CA SER A 25 3.96 -1.74 -9.84
C SER A 25 3.43 -2.26 -11.19
N PRO A 26 2.28 -1.74 -11.68
CA PRO A 26 1.45 -0.69 -11.09
C PRO A 26 0.50 -1.20 -9.98
N PHE A 27 0.26 -0.35 -8.97
CA PHE A 27 -0.50 -0.73 -7.77
C PHE A 27 -2.02 -0.54 -7.90
N GLY A 28 -2.50 0.23 -8.88
CA GLY A 28 -3.94 0.39 -9.17
C GLY A 28 -4.45 -0.51 -10.31
N HIS A 29 -5.72 -0.36 -10.67
CA HIS A 29 -6.31 -1.14 -11.77
C HIS A 29 -5.77 -0.64 -13.12
N PRO A 30 -5.56 -1.54 -14.10
CA PRO A 30 -5.18 -1.12 -15.46
C PRO A 30 -6.23 -0.14 -16.01
N GLY A 31 -5.88 1.14 -16.11
CA GLY A 31 -6.82 2.24 -16.32
C GLY A 31 -6.38 3.54 -15.63
N GLU A 32 -7.33 4.33 -15.14
CA GLU A 32 -7.13 5.69 -14.59
C GLU A 32 -6.51 5.75 -13.18
N ASP A 33 -6.57 4.67 -12.39
CA ASP A 33 -6.30 4.76 -10.94
C ASP A 33 -4.89 4.28 -10.50
N SER A 34 -4.05 3.89 -11.45
CA SER A 34 -2.76 3.22 -11.14
C SER A 34 -1.68 4.12 -10.56
N LEU A 35 -1.80 5.43 -10.76
CA LEU A 35 -0.81 6.46 -10.39
C LEU A 35 -1.50 7.74 -9.88
N LEU A 36 -2.74 7.63 -9.38
CA LEU A 36 -3.40 8.79 -8.78
C LEU A 36 -2.62 9.22 -7.55
N GLU A 37 -2.47 10.54 -7.38
CA GLU A 37 -1.80 11.18 -6.24
C GLU A 37 -2.31 10.60 -4.91
N GLU A 38 -3.61 10.31 -4.83
CA GLU A 38 -4.26 9.66 -3.69
C GLU A 38 -3.69 8.27 -3.35
N VAL A 39 -3.34 7.45 -4.36
CA VAL A 39 -2.73 6.13 -4.13
C VAL A 39 -1.31 6.26 -3.60
N LEU A 40 -0.56 7.25 -4.09
CA LEU A 40 0.79 7.54 -3.60
C LEU A 40 0.75 8.08 -2.17
N GLU A 41 -0.19 8.97 -1.87
CA GLU A 41 -0.44 9.46 -0.50
C GLU A 41 -0.80 8.32 0.45
N ASP A 42 -1.67 7.39 0.03
CA ASP A 42 -2.02 6.21 0.82
C ASP A 42 -0.81 5.29 1.05
N ILE A 43 0.05 5.10 0.04
CA ILE A 43 1.29 4.33 0.17
C ILE A 43 2.21 5.00 1.19
N ASP A 44 2.42 6.30 1.09
CA ASP A 44 3.25 7.07 2.03
C ASP A 44 2.72 6.99 3.46
N GLU A 45 1.39 7.14 3.64
CA GLU A 45 0.77 7.02 4.96
C GLU A 45 0.90 5.62 5.55
N LEU A 46 0.66 4.57 4.75
CA LEU A 46 0.77 3.18 5.19
C LEU A 46 2.22 2.81 5.52
N GLU A 47 3.19 3.31 4.76
CA GLU A 47 4.62 3.14 5.03
C GLU A 47 5.02 3.89 6.31
N ALA A 48 4.57 5.13 6.49
CA ALA A 48 4.81 5.91 7.71
C ALA A 48 4.20 5.26 8.96
N ARG A 49 3.08 4.55 8.80
CA ARG A 49 2.44 3.73 9.85
C ARG A 49 3.15 2.38 10.06
N GLY A 50 4.10 2.01 9.20
CA GLY A 50 4.86 0.76 9.27
C GLY A 50 4.06 -0.48 8.87
N LEU A 51 2.94 -0.32 8.16
CA LEU A 51 2.07 -1.42 7.71
C LEU A 51 2.57 -2.05 6.41
N ILE A 52 3.29 -1.26 5.61
CA ILE A 52 3.99 -1.71 4.41
C ILE A 52 5.44 -1.23 4.43
N THR A 53 6.23 -1.83 3.54
CA THR A 53 7.54 -1.34 3.13
C THR A 53 7.52 -1.15 1.62
N VAL A 54 8.13 -0.07 1.15
CA VAL A 54 8.05 0.32 -0.25
C VAL A 54 9.45 0.42 -0.84
N ASP A 55 9.68 -0.29 -1.94
CA ASP A 55 10.89 -0.12 -2.74
C ASP A 55 10.65 1.03 -3.73
N TRP A 56 11.17 2.21 -3.41
CA TRP A 56 11.14 3.39 -4.27
C TRP A 56 12.29 3.36 -5.29
N THR A 57 12.00 3.69 -6.55
CA THR A 57 13.06 3.88 -7.54
C THR A 57 13.97 5.02 -7.10
N ARG A 58 15.28 4.80 -7.10
CA ARG A 58 16.24 5.83 -6.69
C ARG A 58 16.14 7.08 -7.58
N GLY A 59 15.58 8.16 -7.03
CA GLY A 59 15.43 9.44 -7.73
C GLY A 59 14.12 9.57 -8.52
N SER A 60 13.14 8.70 -8.28
CA SER A 60 11.76 8.84 -8.74
C SER A 60 10.82 8.82 -7.55
N ASP A 61 9.69 9.52 -7.66
CA ASP A 61 8.57 9.44 -6.71
C ASP A 61 7.62 8.27 -7.07
N GLU A 62 8.13 7.29 -7.83
CA GLU A 62 7.38 6.13 -8.29
C GLU A 62 7.82 4.88 -7.53
N PRO A 63 6.90 4.21 -6.81
CA PRO A 63 7.19 2.96 -6.13
C PRO A 63 7.25 1.79 -7.13
N GLU A 64 8.19 0.87 -6.94
CA GLU A 64 8.33 -0.35 -7.78
C GLU A 64 7.69 -1.56 -7.12
N ARG A 65 7.75 -1.64 -5.79
CA ARG A 65 7.23 -2.77 -5.03
C ARG A 65 6.72 -2.33 -3.66
N ILE A 66 5.61 -2.94 -3.24
CA ILE A 66 5.05 -2.83 -1.90
C ILE A 66 5.09 -4.22 -1.26
N THR A 67 5.52 -4.29 0.00
CA THR A 67 5.53 -5.51 0.79
C THR A 67 4.81 -5.28 2.12
N LEU A 68 3.86 -6.16 2.48
CA LEU A 68 3.21 -6.14 3.79
C LEU A 68 4.21 -6.44 4.89
N THR A 69 4.16 -5.65 5.96
CA THR A 69 4.87 -5.96 7.20
C THR A 69 4.01 -6.87 8.08
N PRO A 70 4.57 -7.46 9.15
CA PRO A 70 3.76 -8.16 10.15
C PRO A 70 2.61 -7.30 10.70
N ALA A 71 2.85 -6.01 10.91
CA ALA A 71 1.81 -5.08 11.39
C ALA A 71 0.71 -4.86 10.33
N GLY A 72 1.05 -4.85 9.04
CA GLY A 72 0.07 -4.80 7.96
C GLY A 72 -0.82 -6.04 7.90
N TYR A 73 -0.26 -7.23 8.12
CA TYR A 73 -1.05 -8.46 8.23
C TYR A 73 -1.99 -8.43 9.44
N GLU A 74 -1.51 -7.99 10.60
CA GLU A 74 -2.34 -7.85 11.79
C GLU A 74 -3.48 -6.85 11.55
N ALA A 75 -3.21 -5.71 10.90
CA ALA A 75 -4.25 -4.73 10.58
C ALA A 75 -5.39 -5.30 9.73
N LEU A 76 -5.11 -6.27 8.85
CA LEU A 76 -6.11 -6.95 8.03
C LEU A 76 -6.88 -8.05 8.79
N ASP A 77 -6.27 -8.70 9.78
CA ASP A 77 -6.88 -9.79 10.57
C ASP A 77 -7.77 -9.28 11.72
N ILE A 78 -7.68 -7.98 12.05
CA ILE A 78 -8.48 -7.33 13.10
C ILE A 78 -9.85 -6.83 12.57
N THR A 79 -10.13 -6.96 11.26
CA THR A 79 -11.42 -6.61 10.63
C THR A 79 -12.34 -7.83 10.53
#